data_AF-A0A6G0YB76-F1
#
_entry.id   AF-A0A6G0YB76-F1
#
_cell.length_a   1.000
_cell.length_b   1.000
_cell.length_c   1.000
_cell.angle_alpha   90.00
_cell.angle_beta   90.00
_cell.angle_gamma   90.00
#
_symmetry.space_group_name_H-M   'P 1'
#
loop_
_entity.id
_entity.type
_entity.pdbx_description
1 polymer ?
#
loop_
_entity_poly.entity_id
_entity_poly.type
_entity_poly.pdbx_seq_one_letter_code
_entity_poly.pdbx_strand_id
1 'polypeptide(L)'
;MATKLKIFIIICFRVFIIVSSILTICTFGKTQSLDGECALQLNGAGRTSFFDFNTNTLRGGPLGFGLPGQCITYEAVNQAYIDARKRINVAQTNKDKWTAQELASVGELLLDISIQLTKNYGLSYEEVEKGLPQIDTSRTLIREVCPAFLSNVECRPGKYRRYDGLCNNVKHPTWGATNTPFSRLVGPLFSDGMSGPKVSSLNNRELPTARVVSRTMHPDEGYHEHAATVMLVAFGQFMDHDFTLMGTPAGK
;
A
#
# COMPACT_ATOMS: atom_id res chain seq x y z
N MET A 1 18.76 15.55 -12.72
CA MET A 1 18.33 14.42 -13.56
C MET A 1 17.56 13.46 -12.66
N ALA A 2 16.25 13.71 -12.51
CA ALA A 2 15.37 13.01 -11.58
C ALA A 2 14.68 11.87 -12.32
N THR A 3 15.21 10.66 -12.22
CA THR A 3 14.71 9.49 -12.95
C THR A 3 13.78 8.67 -12.06
N LYS A 4 12.48 8.85 -12.31
CA LYS A 4 11.40 7.83 -12.29
C LYS A 4 11.60 6.70 -11.27
N LEU A 5 11.19 6.96 -10.03
CA LEU A 5 10.98 5.91 -9.03
C LEU A 5 9.61 5.27 -9.29
N LYS A 6 9.56 4.27 -10.18
CA LYS A 6 8.40 3.38 -10.34
C LYS A 6 8.62 2.18 -11.26
N ILE A 7 8.04 1.05 -10.82
CA ILE A 7 7.70 -0.17 -11.57
C ILE A 7 8.84 -1.17 -11.71
N PHE A 8 8.95 -2.08 -10.73
CA PHE A 8 9.28 -3.50 -10.95
C PHE A 8 8.97 -4.32 -9.67
N ILE A 9 7.71 -4.29 -9.23
CA ILE A 9 7.15 -5.34 -8.38
C ILE A 9 5.76 -5.59 -8.93
N ILE A 10 5.64 -6.61 -9.78
CA ILE A 10 4.46 -7.40 -10.14
C ILE A 10 4.96 -8.37 -11.25
N ILE A 11 5.11 -9.64 -10.86
CA ILE A 11 4.92 -10.83 -11.72
C ILE A 11 5.93 -11.00 -12.87
N CYS A 12 7.03 -11.72 -12.59
CA CYS A 12 7.76 -12.47 -13.62
C CYS A 12 7.51 -13.97 -13.40
N PHE A 13 6.30 -14.42 -13.71
CA PHE A 13 5.99 -15.79 -14.13
C PHE A 13 4.63 -15.76 -14.87
N ARG A 14 4.67 -15.39 -16.16
CA ARG A 14 3.66 -15.83 -17.12
C ARG A 14 4.35 -16.33 -18.37
N VAL A 15 4.37 -17.65 -18.46
CA VAL A 15 4.65 -18.43 -19.66
C VAL A 15 3.61 -18.06 -20.73
N PHE A 16 4.10 -17.53 -21.85
CA PHE A 16 3.74 -17.79 -23.25
C PHE A 16 2.27 -17.88 -23.73
N ILE A 17 2.03 -17.23 -24.89
CA ILE A 17 0.92 -17.38 -25.88
C ILE A 17 -0.29 -16.44 -25.60
N ILE A 18 -0.71 -15.48 -26.46
CA ILE A 18 -0.88 -15.42 -27.93
C ILE A 18 -0.46 -14.05 -28.53
N VAL A 19 0.03 -14.13 -29.76
CA VAL A 19 0.54 -13.08 -30.67
C VAL A 19 -0.58 -12.36 -31.45
N SER A 20 -0.27 -11.13 -31.90
CA SER A 20 -0.90 -10.35 -32.97
C SER A 20 -2.18 -9.58 -32.60
N SER A 21 -2.20 -8.25 -32.69
CA SER A 21 -2.27 -7.62 -34.01
C SER A 21 -1.64 -6.22 -34.07
N ILE A 22 -1.06 -5.98 -35.23
CA ILE A 22 -0.28 -4.84 -35.70
C ILE A 22 -1.16 -3.61 -35.98
N LEU A 23 -0.66 -2.44 -35.57
CA LEU A 23 -0.68 -1.12 -36.23
C LEU A 23 -1.95 -0.68 -37.01
N THR A 24 -2.68 0.31 -36.47
CA THR A 24 -3.26 1.40 -37.28
C THR A 24 -3.19 2.73 -36.52
N ILE A 25 -2.51 3.69 -37.14
CA ILE A 25 -2.40 5.10 -36.77
C ILE A 25 -3.55 5.85 -37.45
N CYS A 26 -4.27 6.75 -36.75
CA CYS A 26 -4.50 8.16 -37.13
C CYS A 26 -5.66 8.81 -36.35
N THR A 27 -5.28 9.84 -35.59
CA THR A 27 -5.95 11.14 -35.41
C THR A 27 -7.45 11.16 -35.03
N PHE A 28 -7.74 11.59 -33.80
CA PHE A 28 -8.71 12.68 -33.57
C PHE A 28 -8.48 13.28 -32.17
N GLY A 29 -8.28 14.60 -32.11
CA GLY A 29 -8.41 15.41 -30.89
C GLY A 29 -7.19 15.47 -29.95
N LYS A 30 -6.23 16.36 -30.23
CA LYS A 30 -5.46 17.00 -29.16
C LYS A 30 -6.42 17.87 -28.35
N THR A 31 -6.97 17.36 -27.26
CA THR A 31 -7.22 18.21 -26.10
C THR A 31 -5.88 18.37 -25.40
N GLN A 32 -5.35 19.60 -25.41
CA GLN A 32 -4.28 19.96 -24.49
C GLN A 32 -4.84 19.79 -23.07
N SER A 33 -4.58 18.65 -22.45
CA SER A 33 -4.63 18.52 -21.00
C SER A 33 -3.34 19.12 -20.46
N LEU A 34 -3.41 19.84 -19.34
CA LEU A 34 -2.25 20.29 -18.59
C LEU A 34 -1.46 19.08 -18.07
N ASP A 35 -0.58 18.52 -18.90
CA ASP A 35 0.22 17.32 -18.57
C ASP A 35 1.19 17.53 -17.38
N GLY A 36 1.34 18.77 -16.89
CA GLY A 36 2.16 19.11 -15.72
C GLY A 36 1.45 18.98 -14.36
N GLU A 37 0.12 19.03 -14.33
CA GLU A 37 -0.66 19.16 -13.09
C GLU A 37 -1.36 17.87 -12.65
N CYS A 38 -1.40 16.87 -13.54
CA CYS A 38 -2.01 15.58 -13.26
C CYS A 38 -1.06 14.66 -12.49
N ALA A 39 -1.48 14.22 -11.30
CA ALA A 39 -0.72 13.32 -10.44
C ALA A 39 -1.06 11.84 -10.70
N LEU A 40 -2.32 11.55 -10.98
CA LEU A 40 -2.78 10.21 -11.37
C LEU A 40 -3.97 10.32 -12.34
N GLN A 41 -3.83 9.68 -13.50
CA GLN A 41 -4.93 9.54 -14.46
C GLN A 41 -5.73 8.28 -14.15
N LEU A 42 -7.04 8.44 -13.98
CA LEU A 42 -7.96 7.34 -13.75
C LEU A 42 -8.40 6.80 -15.10
N ASN A 43 -7.80 5.68 -15.50
CA ASN A 43 -8.16 4.96 -16.73
C ASN A 43 -9.18 3.86 -16.44
N GLY A 44 -10.24 4.20 -15.71
CA GLY A 44 -11.38 3.32 -15.54
C GLY A 44 -12.24 3.31 -16.80
N ALA A 45 -12.56 2.11 -17.33
CA ALA A 45 -13.69 2.01 -18.24
C ALA A 45 -14.94 2.50 -17.49
N GLY A 46 -15.70 3.44 -18.06
CA GLY A 46 -17.00 3.79 -17.53
C GLY A 46 -17.81 2.51 -17.36
N ARG A 47 -18.10 2.13 -16.11
CA ARG A 47 -18.63 0.81 -15.80
C ARG A 47 -20.05 0.69 -16.34
N THR A 48 -20.20 -0.04 -17.44
CA THR A 48 -21.49 -0.43 -18.02
C THR A 48 -21.59 -1.95 -18.07
N SER A 49 -22.04 -2.59 -16.98
CA SER A 49 -22.84 -3.83 -17.06
C SER A 49 -23.38 -4.28 -15.71
N PHE A 50 -24.50 -5.00 -15.77
CA PHE A 50 -25.20 -5.71 -14.71
C PHE A 50 -24.33 -6.68 -13.88
N PHE A 51 -23.09 -6.96 -14.30
CA PHE A 51 -22.14 -7.78 -13.54
C PHE A 51 -21.47 -7.01 -12.38
N ASP A 52 -21.31 -5.69 -12.51
CA ASP A 52 -20.91 -4.79 -11.41
C ASP A 52 -22.04 -4.62 -10.35
N PHE A 53 -23.28 -4.99 -10.68
CA PHE A 53 -24.43 -4.89 -9.77
C PHE A 53 -24.48 -6.00 -8.70
N ASN A 54 -23.97 -7.20 -9.02
CA ASN A 54 -24.07 -8.36 -8.14
C ASN A 54 -22.87 -8.52 -7.18
N THR A 55 -21.76 -7.84 -7.43
CA THR A 55 -20.62 -7.78 -6.52
C THR A 55 -20.65 -6.48 -5.73
N ASN A 56 -21.67 -6.37 -4.88
CA ASN A 56 -21.89 -5.34 -3.86
C ASN A 56 -20.79 -5.37 -2.77
N THR A 57 -19.51 -5.25 -3.15
CA THR A 57 -18.33 -5.20 -2.25
C THR A 57 -17.80 -3.80 -2.03
N LEU A 58 -18.48 -2.80 -2.58
CA LEU A 58 -18.46 -1.44 -2.10
C LEU A 58 -19.92 -1.02 -2.08
N ARG A 59 -20.50 -0.77 -0.90
CA ARG A 59 -21.60 0.19 -0.81
C ARG A 59 -21.02 1.56 -1.20
N GLY A 60 -20.83 1.78 -2.49
CA GLY A 60 -20.83 3.11 -3.05
C GLY A 60 -22.18 3.71 -2.69
N GLY A 61 -22.17 4.86 -2.03
CA GLY A 61 -23.35 5.71 -2.05
C GLY A 61 -23.73 6.05 -3.50
N PRO A 62 -24.87 6.71 -3.75
CA PRO A 62 -25.34 7.07 -5.09
C PRO A 62 -24.49 8.16 -5.78
N LEU A 63 -23.21 8.27 -5.45
CA LEU A 63 -22.34 9.38 -5.86
C LEU A 63 -21.01 8.83 -6.37
N GLY A 64 -20.84 8.81 -7.69
CA GLY A 64 -19.57 8.49 -8.34
C GLY A 64 -19.68 8.35 -9.85
N PHE A 65 -19.85 9.46 -10.57
CA PHE A 65 -19.71 9.55 -12.02
C PHE A 65 -18.23 9.70 -12.40
N GLY A 66 -17.47 8.62 -12.34
CA GLY A 66 -16.11 8.59 -12.89
C GLY A 66 -16.20 8.61 -14.42
N LEU A 67 -16.16 9.80 -15.02
CA LEU A 67 -16.04 9.94 -16.48
C LEU A 67 -14.63 9.51 -16.91
N PRO A 68 -14.48 8.85 -18.08
CA PRO A 68 -13.17 8.50 -18.62
C PRO A 68 -12.32 9.76 -18.80
N GLY A 69 -11.11 9.77 -18.22
CA GLY A 69 -10.19 10.92 -18.27
C GLY A 69 -10.16 11.79 -17.02
N GLN A 70 -10.82 11.39 -15.92
CA GLN A 70 -10.69 12.08 -14.63
C GLN A 70 -9.27 11.95 -14.09
N CYS A 71 -8.73 13.05 -13.59
CA CYS A 71 -7.38 13.13 -13.04
C CYS A 71 -7.40 13.59 -11.58
N ILE A 72 -6.61 12.93 -10.74
CA ILE A 72 -6.23 13.45 -9.42
C ILE A 72 -5.06 14.42 -9.65
N THR A 73 -5.26 15.70 -9.35
CA THR A 73 -4.23 16.73 -9.53
C THR A 73 -3.27 16.77 -8.34
N TYR A 74 -2.05 17.29 -8.54
CA TYR A 74 -1.11 17.50 -7.42
C TYR A 74 -1.69 18.45 -6.37
N GLU A 75 -2.50 19.42 -6.80
CA GLU A 75 -3.18 20.36 -5.90
C GLU A 75 -4.20 19.64 -5.02
N ALA A 76 -4.99 18.71 -5.56
CA ALA A 76 -5.93 17.92 -4.76
C ALA A 76 -5.21 17.09 -3.68
N VAL A 77 -4.04 16.52 -4.02
CA VAL A 77 -3.19 15.79 -3.05
C VAL A 77 -2.65 16.74 -1.97
N ASN A 78 -2.21 17.95 -2.35
CA ASN A 78 -1.74 18.95 -1.40
C ASN A 78 -2.84 19.44 -0.47
N GLN A 79 -4.05 19.66 -0.97
CA GLN A 79 -5.20 20.03 -0.14
C GLN A 79 -5.55 18.93 0.86
N ALA A 80 -5.61 17.66 0.42
CA ALA A 80 -5.81 16.53 1.32
C ALA A 80 -4.72 16.42 2.39
N TYR A 81 -3.46 16.72 2.04
CA TYR A 81 -2.35 16.78 2.99
C TYR A 81 -2.55 17.87 4.04
N ILE A 82 -2.92 19.10 3.62
CA ILE A 82 -3.18 20.22 4.54
C ILE A 82 -4.32 19.86 5.50
N ASP A 83 -5.39 19.25 4.99
CA ASP A 83 -6.53 18.84 5.80
C ASP A 83 -6.21 17.71 6.78
N ALA A 84 -5.36 16.76 6.38
CA ALA A 84 -4.90 15.70 7.27
C ALA A 84 -3.97 16.24 8.37
N ARG A 85 -3.09 17.20 8.03
CA ARG A 85 -2.17 17.85 8.98
C ARG A 85 -2.87 18.65 10.07
N LYS A 86 -4.13 19.09 9.87
CA LYS A 86 -4.94 19.72 10.91
C LYS A 86 -5.27 18.77 12.07
N ARG A 87 -5.33 17.46 11.80
CA ARG A 87 -5.73 16.43 12.76
C ARG A 87 -4.56 15.56 13.23
N ILE A 88 -3.55 15.37 12.39
CA ILE A 88 -2.42 14.47 12.63
C ILE A 88 -1.12 15.28 12.72
N ASN A 89 -0.54 15.32 13.92
CA ASN A 89 0.73 15.96 14.14
C ASN A 89 1.89 14.98 13.92
N VAL A 90 2.59 15.16 12.80
CA VAL A 90 3.89 14.53 12.54
C VAL A 90 4.97 15.36 13.22
N ALA A 91 5.45 14.87 14.36
CA ALA A 91 6.62 15.43 15.03
C ALA A 91 7.89 14.95 14.30
N GLN A 92 8.72 15.87 13.82
CA GLN A 92 10.05 15.55 13.31
C GLN A 92 11.06 16.14 14.29
N THR A 93 11.51 15.34 15.25
CA THR A 93 12.51 15.79 16.24
C THR A 93 13.91 15.84 15.63
N ASN A 94 14.23 14.92 14.70
CA ASN A 94 15.46 14.88 13.93
C ASN A 94 15.22 14.27 12.54
N LYS A 95 15.65 14.94 11.47
CA LYS A 95 15.42 14.46 10.09
C LYS A 95 16.22 13.19 9.75
N ASP A 96 17.35 12.97 10.42
CA ASP A 96 18.28 11.90 10.11
C ASP A 96 17.99 10.60 10.88
N LYS A 97 17.24 10.68 11.98
CA LYS A 97 16.92 9.52 12.83
C LYS A 97 15.44 9.50 13.15
N TRP A 98 14.76 8.51 12.59
CA TRP A 98 13.33 8.28 12.78
C TRP A 98 13.09 7.24 13.85
N THR A 99 12.24 7.57 14.82
CA THR A 99 11.67 6.58 15.75
C THR A 99 10.48 5.87 15.12
N ALA A 100 10.12 4.69 15.63
CA ALA A 100 8.97 3.94 15.14
C ALA A 100 7.66 4.74 15.30
N GLN A 101 7.53 5.53 16.37
CA GLN A 101 6.38 6.39 16.65
C GLN A 101 6.27 7.54 15.65
N GLU A 102 7.39 8.22 15.34
CA GLU A 102 7.39 9.29 14.34
C GLU A 102 7.04 8.73 12.95
N LEU A 103 7.59 7.58 12.58
CA LEU A 103 7.24 6.91 11.33
C LEU A 103 5.77 6.48 11.27
N ALA A 104 5.23 5.98 12.39
CA ALA A 104 3.81 5.63 12.48
C ALA A 104 2.90 6.85 12.24
N SER A 105 3.27 8.03 12.74
CA SER A 105 2.50 9.26 12.48
C SER A 105 2.47 9.66 11.00
N VAL A 106 3.57 9.42 10.27
CA VAL A 106 3.62 9.60 8.80
C VAL A 106 2.69 8.59 8.12
N GLY A 107 2.70 7.34 8.56
CA GLY A 107 1.80 6.30 8.06
C GLY A 107 0.32 6.64 8.26
N GLU A 108 -0.05 7.14 9.45
CA GLU A 108 -1.41 7.59 9.77
C GLU A 108 -1.83 8.75 8.86
N LEU A 109 -0.94 9.73 8.65
CA LEU A 109 -1.18 10.86 7.76
C LEU A 109 -1.43 10.40 6.31
N LEU A 110 -0.58 9.51 5.78
CA LEU A 110 -0.72 9.00 4.41
C LEU A 110 -1.99 8.16 4.23
N LEU A 111 -2.39 7.40 5.26
CA LEU A 111 -3.65 6.66 5.25
C LEU A 111 -4.85 7.60 5.19
N ASP A 112 -4.87 8.65 6.00
CA ASP A 112 -5.97 9.64 6.00
C ASP A 112 -6.09 10.38 4.66
N ILE A 113 -4.96 10.82 4.08
CA ILE A 113 -4.92 11.41 2.73
C ILE A 113 -5.52 10.44 1.70
N SER A 114 -5.13 9.17 1.75
CA SER A 114 -5.64 8.15 0.83
C SER A 114 -7.14 7.95 0.99
N ILE A 115 -7.66 7.92 2.22
CA ILE A 115 -9.10 7.82 2.49
C ILE A 115 -9.87 9.03 1.94
N GLN A 116 -9.33 10.24 2.10
CA GLN A 116 -9.95 11.45 1.55
C GLN A 116 -10.01 11.40 0.02
N LEU A 117 -8.91 11.05 -0.65
CA LEU A 117 -8.86 10.94 -2.10
C LEU A 117 -9.84 9.87 -2.61
N THR A 118 -9.89 8.69 -1.97
CA THR A 118 -10.83 7.63 -2.32
C THR A 118 -12.28 8.11 -2.25
N LYS A 119 -12.66 8.83 -1.19
CA LYS A 119 -14.02 9.35 -1.02
C LYS A 119 -14.37 10.45 -2.02
N ASN A 120 -13.45 11.38 -2.27
CA ASN A 120 -13.70 12.54 -3.12
C ASN A 120 -13.79 12.16 -4.60
N TYR A 121 -13.01 11.17 -5.04
CA TYR A 121 -12.96 10.73 -6.42
C TYR A 121 -13.73 9.42 -6.69
N GLY A 122 -14.31 8.79 -5.66
CA GLY A 122 -15.04 7.53 -5.80
C GLY A 122 -14.17 6.38 -6.31
N LEU A 123 -12.93 6.29 -5.82
CA LEU A 123 -11.94 5.35 -6.34
C LEU A 123 -12.34 3.90 -6.06
N SER A 124 -12.10 3.03 -7.03
CA SER A 124 -12.25 1.59 -6.86
C SER A 124 -11.08 0.96 -6.12
N TYR A 125 -11.28 -0.26 -5.61
CA TYR A 125 -10.26 -1.04 -4.92
C TYR A 125 -8.94 -1.15 -5.71
N GLU A 126 -9.01 -1.39 -7.02
CA GLU A 126 -7.81 -1.51 -7.86
C GLU A 126 -7.08 -0.18 -8.04
N GLU A 127 -7.83 0.92 -8.16
CA GLU A 127 -7.26 2.28 -8.24
C GLU A 127 -6.61 2.70 -6.92
N VAL A 128 -7.14 2.26 -5.78
CA VAL A 128 -6.51 2.47 -4.47
C VAL A 128 -5.22 1.65 -4.35
N GLU A 129 -5.28 0.34 -4.61
CA GLU A 129 -4.16 -0.57 -4.39
C GLU A 129 -3.01 -0.33 -5.38
N LYS A 130 -3.31 -0.20 -6.67
CA LYS A 130 -2.29 -0.09 -7.72
C LYS A 130 -2.11 1.33 -8.21
N GLY A 131 -3.16 2.14 -8.16
CA GLY A 131 -3.20 3.50 -8.70
C GLY A 131 -2.62 4.54 -7.75
N LEU A 132 -3.07 4.66 -6.50
CA LEU A 132 -2.58 5.69 -5.57
C LEU A 132 -1.07 5.65 -5.29
N PRO A 133 -0.42 4.46 -5.19
CA PRO A 133 1.03 4.43 -5.12
C PRO A 133 1.69 5.14 -6.31
N GLN A 134 1.02 5.19 -7.49
CA GLN A 134 1.10 6.02 -8.74
C GLN A 134 1.80 7.38 -8.70
N ILE A 135 1.14 8.37 -8.13
CA ILE A 135 1.61 9.02 -6.92
C ILE A 135 3.05 9.57 -6.94
N ASP A 136 3.47 10.47 -7.85
CA ASP A 136 4.77 11.16 -7.66
C ASP A 136 4.69 12.16 -6.50
N THR A 137 5.06 11.71 -5.30
CA THR A 137 5.04 12.52 -4.07
C THR A 137 6.15 13.57 -4.01
N SER A 138 7.14 13.55 -4.91
CA SER A 138 8.22 14.55 -4.92
C SER A 138 7.73 15.95 -5.32
N ARG A 139 6.57 16.02 -5.98
CA ARG A 139 5.89 17.24 -6.43
C ARG A 139 4.79 17.71 -5.49
N THR A 140 4.60 17.03 -4.35
CA THR A 140 3.55 17.36 -3.37
C THR A 140 4.17 17.75 -2.03
N LEU A 141 3.35 18.32 -1.15
CA LEU A 141 3.73 18.66 0.23
C LEU A 141 4.08 17.42 1.07
N ILE A 142 3.72 16.21 0.61
CA ILE A 142 4.09 14.93 1.26
C ILE A 142 5.61 14.77 1.32
N ARG A 143 6.37 15.37 0.39
CA ARG A 143 7.83 15.35 0.40
C ARG A 143 8.44 15.85 1.70
N GLU A 144 7.79 16.78 2.39
CA GLU A 144 8.29 17.35 3.66
C GLU A 144 8.29 16.34 4.80
N VAL A 145 7.37 15.38 4.77
CA VAL A 145 7.19 14.35 5.80
C VAL A 145 7.79 13.00 5.40
N CYS A 146 8.26 12.85 4.17
CA CYS A 146 8.82 11.60 3.66
C CYS A 146 10.23 11.36 4.25
N PRO A 147 10.48 10.20 4.90
CA PRO A 147 11.80 9.89 5.42
C PRO A 147 12.87 9.84 4.32
N ALA A 148 14.03 10.45 4.59
CA ALA A 148 15.14 10.49 3.63
C ALA A 148 15.64 9.09 3.25
N PHE A 149 15.58 8.12 4.17
CA PHE A 149 15.98 6.74 3.88
C PHE A 149 15.07 6.00 2.88
N LEU A 150 13.91 6.57 2.53
CA LEU A 150 13.01 6.04 1.49
C LEU A 150 13.14 6.79 0.16
N SER A 151 13.81 7.95 0.12
CA SER A 151 13.90 8.79 -1.07
C SER A 151 15.36 9.07 -1.45
N ASN A 152 15.71 8.78 -2.71
CA ASN A 152 17.05 9.07 -3.28
C ASN A 152 18.22 8.39 -2.54
N VAL A 153 18.08 7.12 -2.18
CA VAL A 153 19.18 6.34 -1.58
C VAL A 153 20.22 6.01 -2.66
N GLU A 154 21.39 6.63 -2.56
CA GLU A 154 22.55 6.27 -3.38
C GLU A 154 23.31 5.10 -2.74
N CYS A 155 23.54 4.04 -3.52
CA CYS A 155 24.24 2.85 -3.04
C CYS A 155 25.63 2.72 -3.67
N ARG A 156 26.60 2.37 -2.83
CA ARG A 156 27.94 1.96 -3.25
C ARG A 156 28.20 0.53 -2.77
N PRO A 157 28.70 -0.37 -3.62
CA PRO A 157 29.07 -1.71 -3.18
C PRO A 157 30.10 -1.65 -2.04
N GLY A 158 29.84 -2.42 -0.98
CA GLY A 158 30.71 -2.51 0.18
C GLY A 158 30.85 -3.96 0.62
N LYS A 159 31.87 -4.24 1.46
CA LYS A 159 32.14 -5.60 1.97
C LYS A 159 31.14 -6.05 3.03
N TYR A 160 30.60 -5.12 3.80
CA TYR A 160 29.76 -5.41 4.98
C TYR A 160 28.33 -4.95 4.76
N ARG A 161 27.39 -5.66 5.40
CA ARG A 161 25.97 -5.28 5.41
C ARG A 161 25.79 -4.03 6.27
N ARG A 162 24.90 -3.13 5.85
CA ARG A 162 24.43 -2.06 6.72
C ARG A 162 23.46 -2.64 7.75
N TYR A 163 23.45 -2.06 8.94
CA TYR A 163 22.57 -2.49 10.04
C TYR A 163 21.08 -2.24 9.75
N ASP A 164 20.76 -1.27 8.90
CA ASP A 164 19.40 -0.89 8.52
C ASP A 164 18.85 -1.68 7.32
N GLY A 165 19.67 -2.55 6.71
CA GLY A 165 19.32 -3.36 5.55
C GLY A 165 19.35 -2.61 4.21
N LEU A 166 19.65 -1.31 4.18
CA LEU A 166 19.71 -0.53 2.94
C LEU A 166 20.86 -0.99 2.05
N CYS A 167 20.69 -0.80 0.73
CA CYS A 167 21.69 -1.10 -0.30
C CYS A 167 22.11 -2.57 -0.39
N ASN A 168 21.36 -3.50 0.21
CA ASN A 168 21.55 -4.93 -0.04
C ASN A 168 21.29 -5.24 -1.53
N ASN A 169 20.26 -4.61 -2.11
CA ASN A 169 20.02 -4.61 -3.55
C ASN A 169 20.37 -3.23 -4.14
N VAL A 170 21.37 -3.17 -5.03
CA VAL A 170 21.85 -1.91 -5.63
C VAL A 170 20.82 -1.27 -6.57
N LYS A 171 19.99 -2.08 -7.25
CA LYS A 171 18.93 -1.59 -8.15
C LYS A 171 17.70 -1.10 -7.37
N HIS A 172 17.44 -1.73 -6.23
CA HIS A 172 16.32 -1.40 -5.34
C HIS A 172 16.82 -1.25 -3.90
N PRO A 173 17.42 -0.09 -3.56
CA PRO A 173 18.11 0.15 -2.30
C PRO A 173 17.32 -0.15 -1.03
N THR A 174 15.99 -0.03 -1.08
CA THR A 174 15.09 -0.16 0.08
C THR A 174 14.52 -1.56 0.28
N TRP A 175 14.80 -2.51 -0.62
CA TRP A 175 14.26 -3.87 -0.50
C TRP A 175 14.85 -4.61 0.70
N GLY A 176 13.96 -5.03 1.62
CA GLY A 176 14.35 -5.70 2.85
C GLY A 176 14.98 -4.78 3.89
N ALA A 177 14.93 -3.46 3.69
CA ALA A 177 15.36 -2.51 4.70
C ALA A 177 14.38 -2.47 5.87
N THR A 178 14.91 -2.22 7.06
CA THR A 178 14.12 -2.01 8.28
C THR A 178 13.23 -0.77 8.15
N ASN A 179 12.15 -0.70 8.94
CA ASN A 179 11.22 0.44 8.94
C ASN A 179 10.58 0.72 7.56
N THR A 180 10.40 -0.33 6.75
CA THR A 180 9.67 -0.28 5.48
C THR A 180 8.36 -1.08 5.61
N PRO A 181 7.32 -0.75 4.84
CA PRO A 181 6.07 -1.50 4.88
C PRO A 181 6.27 -2.95 4.42
N PHE A 182 5.52 -3.88 5.02
CA PHE A 182 5.49 -5.27 4.57
C PHE A 182 5.04 -5.37 3.11
N SER A 183 5.74 -6.21 2.35
CA SER A 183 5.34 -6.55 0.98
C SER A 183 4.08 -7.40 1.01
N ARG A 184 3.11 -7.06 0.17
CA ARG A 184 1.85 -7.80 0.04
C ARG A 184 1.93 -8.76 -1.15
N LEU A 185 1.75 -10.06 -0.89
CA LEU A 185 1.65 -11.08 -1.96
C LEU A 185 0.25 -11.12 -2.57
N VAL A 186 -0.76 -10.79 -1.77
CA VAL A 186 -2.16 -10.67 -2.17
C VAL A 186 -2.70 -9.34 -1.67
N GLY A 187 -3.68 -8.81 -2.40
CA GLY A 187 -4.31 -7.55 -2.06
C GLY A 187 -5.03 -7.59 -0.71
N PRO A 188 -5.03 -6.49 0.06
CA PRO A 188 -5.65 -6.44 1.37
C PRO A 188 -7.18 -6.51 1.29
N LEU A 189 -7.80 -7.23 2.23
CA LEU A 189 -9.26 -7.33 2.33
C LEU A 189 -9.75 -6.69 3.63
N PHE A 190 -10.12 -5.43 3.54
CA PHE A 190 -10.72 -4.66 4.64
C PHE A 190 -12.24 -4.62 4.50
N SER A 191 -12.95 -4.44 5.62
CA SER A 191 -14.43 -4.34 5.62
C SER A 191 -14.94 -3.06 4.96
N ASP A 192 -14.17 -1.97 5.06
CA ASP A 192 -14.42 -0.67 4.45
C ASP A 192 -13.59 -0.43 3.17
N GLY A 193 -12.83 -1.44 2.73
CA GLY A 193 -11.90 -1.35 1.59
C GLY A 193 -10.60 -0.59 1.87
N MET A 194 -10.36 -0.05 3.07
CA MET A 194 -9.21 0.83 3.36
C MET A 194 -8.44 0.44 4.63
N SER A 195 -9.12 0.30 5.77
CA SER A 195 -8.47 0.23 7.09
C SER A 195 -9.19 -0.66 8.10
N GLY A 196 -10.51 -0.79 7.95
CA GLY A 196 -11.35 -1.52 8.90
C GLY A 196 -11.05 -3.02 8.88
N PRO A 197 -10.95 -3.67 10.06
CA PRO A 197 -10.73 -5.11 10.12
C PRO A 197 -11.85 -5.84 9.39
N LYS A 198 -11.53 -6.98 8.78
CA LYS A 198 -12.51 -7.79 8.06
C LYS A 198 -13.55 -8.34 9.04
N VAL A 199 -14.83 -8.13 8.75
CA VAL A 199 -15.95 -8.56 9.62
C VAL A 199 -16.83 -9.66 9.01
N SER A 200 -16.70 -9.90 7.70
CA SER A 200 -17.53 -10.87 6.99
C SER A 200 -16.73 -11.82 6.10
N SER A 201 -17.31 -12.98 5.84
CA SER A 201 -16.87 -13.95 4.84
C SER A 201 -17.28 -13.52 3.43
N LEU A 202 -16.77 -14.23 2.41
CA LEU A 202 -17.15 -14.01 1.00
C LEU A 202 -18.65 -14.19 0.74
N ASN A 203 -19.34 -14.96 1.59
CA ASN A 203 -20.78 -15.21 1.49
C ASN A 203 -21.61 -14.24 2.34
N ASN A 204 -21.05 -13.09 2.73
CA ASN A 204 -21.69 -12.06 3.56
C ASN A 204 -22.15 -12.53 4.96
N ARG A 205 -21.58 -13.63 5.47
CA ARG A 205 -21.81 -14.07 6.85
C ARG A 205 -20.78 -13.44 7.77
N GLU A 206 -21.22 -12.99 8.93
CA GLU A 206 -20.35 -12.44 9.98
C GLU A 206 -19.29 -13.46 10.41
N LEU A 207 -18.07 -12.97 10.65
CA LEU A 207 -16.97 -13.80 11.12
C LEU A 207 -17.14 -14.09 12.61
N PRO A 208 -16.88 -15.33 13.07
CA PRO A 208 -16.87 -15.62 14.50
C PRO A 208 -15.78 -14.82 15.20
N THR A 209 -15.99 -14.53 16.49
CA THR A 209 -14.95 -13.87 17.28
C THR A 209 -13.71 -14.76 17.38
N ALA A 210 -12.53 -14.13 17.44
CA ALA A 210 -11.26 -14.86 17.58
C ALA A 210 -11.25 -15.80 18.79
N ARG A 211 -11.95 -15.44 19.87
CA ARG A 211 -12.07 -16.28 21.07
C ARG A 211 -12.89 -17.53 20.84
N VAL A 212 -13.99 -17.45 20.08
CA VAL A 212 -14.78 -18.64 19.72
C VAL A 212 -13.91 -19.61 18.91
N VAL A 213 -13.24 -19.11 17.87
CA VAL A 213 -12.34 -19.93 17.03
C VAL A 213 -11.21 -20.55 17.85
N SER A 214 -10.55 -19.78 18.72
CA SER A 214 -9.50 -20.28 19.62
C SER A 214 -10.02 -21.44 20.47
N ARG A 215 -11.18 -21.26 21.12
CA ARG A 215 -11.74 -22.27 22.01
C ARG A 215 -12.24 -23.52 21.28
N THR A 216 -12.77 -23.38 20.07
CA THR A 216 -13.39 -24.52 19.35
C THR A 216 -12.41 -25.25 18.43
N MET A 217 -11.44 -24.55 17.83
CA MET A 217 -10.53 -25.12 16.82
C MET A 217 -9.12 -25.40 17.34
N HIS A 218 -8.70 -24.73 18.43
CA HIS A 218 -7.38 -24.92 19.03
C HIS A 218 -7.51 -25.33 20.51
N PRO A 219 -8.28 -26.38 20.84
CA PRO A 219 -8.29 -26.89 22.21
C PRO A 219 -6.91 -27.45 22.57
N ASP A 220 -6.54 -27.32 23.84
CA ASP A 220 -5.39 -28.03 24.37
C ASP A 220 -5.80 -29.48 24.67
N GLU A 221 -5.29 -30.41 23.87
CA GLU A 221 -5.53 -31.84 24.03
C GLU A 221 -4.45 -32.52 24.91
N GLY A 222 -3.46 -31.76 25.39
CA GLY A 222 -2.40 -32.28 26.27
C GLY A 222 -1.36 -33.17 25.58
N TYR A 223 -1.29 -33.15 24.24
CA TYR A 223 -0.25 -33.88 23.52
C TYR A 223 1.12 -33.24 23.69
N HIS A 224 2.14 -34.09 23.79
CA HIS A 224 3.54 -33.68 23.84
C HIS A 224 4.33 -34.33 22.71
N GLU A 225 5.12 -33.52 22.01
CA GLU A 225 6.05 -33.99 20.99
C GLU A 225 7.32 -34.53 21.65
N HIS A 226 7.76 -35.73 21.22
CA HIS A 226 8.94 -36.41 21.76
C HIS A 226 10.08 -36.52 20.73
N ALA A 227 9.81 -36.22 19.46
CA ALA A 227 10.80 -36.22 18.39
C ALA A 227 11.61 -34.91 18.31
N ALA A 228 11.16 -33.84 18.97
CA ALA A 228 11.83 -32.54 18.96
C ALA A 228 12.10 -32.04 20.39
N THR A 229 13.24 -31.38 20.57
CA THR A 229 13.53 -30.67 21.82
C THR A 229 12.84 -29.30 21.83
N VAL A 230 12.65 -28.73 23.01
CA VAL A 230 12.12 -27.36 23.19
C VAL A 230 12.94 -26.30 22.44
N MET A 231 14.21 -26.61 22.10
CA MET A 231 15.05 -25.74 21.27
C MET A 231 14.40 -25.42 19.91
N LEU A 232 13.57 -26.30 19.36
CA LEU A 232 12.86 -26.04 18.10
C LEU A 232 11.95 -24.79 18.21
N VAL A 233 11.22 -24.66 19.31
CA VAL A 233 10.32 -23.51 19.55
C VAL A 233 11.14 -22.24 19.81
N ALA A 234 12.18 -22.33 20.63
CA ALA A 234 13.04 -21.20 20.96
C ALA A 234 13.78 -20.66 19.72
N PHE A 235 14.31 -21.55 18.88
CA PHE A 235 14.97 -21.16 17.63
C PHE A 235 13.99 -20.57 16.62
N GLY A 236 12.76 -21.09 16.56
CA GLY A 236 11.69 -20.50 15.73
C GLY A 236 11.40 -19.04 16.10
N GLN A 237 11.26 -18.74 17.39
CA GLN A 237 11.10 -17.36 17.90
C GLN A 237 12.33 -16.50 17.62
N PHE A 238 13.54 -17.04 17.79
CA PHE A 238 14.77 -16.32 17.46
C PHE A 238 14.80 -15.88 15.99
N MET A 239 14.45 -16.78 15.07
CA MET A 239 14.39 -16.48 13.63
C MET A 239 13.26 -15.49 13.30
N ASP A 240 12.08 -15.62 13.90
CA ASP A 240 10.96 -14.68 13.71
C ASP A 240 11.35 -13.25 14.07
N HIS A 241 12.02 -13.07 15.21
CA HIS A 241 12.49 -11.78 15.69
C HIS A 241 13.67 -11.19 14.89
N ASP A 242 14.40 -12.00 14.12
CA ASP A 242 15.41 -11.50 13.16
C ASP A 242 14.76 -11.01 11.86
N PHE A 243 13.63 -11.61 11.45
CA PHE A 243 12.98 -11.27 10.19
C PHE A 243 11.95 -10.15 10.29
N THR A 244 11.12 -10.13 11.35
CA THR A 244 9.98 -9.22 11.39
C THR A 244 9.71 -8.66 12.77
N LEU A 245 9.21 -7.43 12.78
CA LEU A 245 8.61 -6.80 13.95
C LEU A 245 7.54 -5.83 13.45
N MET A 246 6.30 -6.02 13.88
CA MET A 246 5.22 -5.07 13.66
C MET A 246 5.00 -4.26 14.94
N GLY A 247 5.23 -2.95 14.87
CA GLY A 247 4.93 -2.05 15.99
C GLY A 247 3.43 -2.08 16.31
N THR A 248 3.09 -2.03 17.59
CA THR A 248 1.69 -1.89 18.01
C THR A 248 1.17 -0.52 17.55
N PRO A 249 -0.06 -0.45 17.00
CA PRO A 249 -0.71 0.83 16.75
C PRO A 249 -0.74 1.61 18.06
N ALA A 250 -0.31 2.88 18.03
CA ALA A 250 -0.50 3.76 19.17
C ALA A 250 -2.01 3.88 19.39
N GLY A 251 -2.52 3.28 20.47
CA GLY A 251 -3.92 3.35 20.82
C GLY A 251 -4.36 4.80 20.95
N LYS A 252 -5.49 5.12 20.33
CA LYS A 252 -6.40 6.11 20.91
C LYS A 252 -7.40 5.35 21.75
#